data_AF-A0A3M1KK33-F1
#
_entry.id   AF-A0A3M1KK33-F1
#
_cell.length_a   1.000
_cell.length_b   1.000
_cell.length_c   1.000
_cell.angle_alpha   90.00
_cell.angle_beta   90.00
_cell.angle_gamma   90.00
#
_symmetry.space_group_name_H-M   'P 1'
#
loop_
_entity.id
_entity.type
_entity.pdbx_description
1 polymer ?
#
loop_
_entity_poly.entity_id
_entity_poly.type
_entity_poly.pdbx_seq_one_letter_code
_entity_poly.pdbx_strand_id
1 'polypeptide(L)'
;MDDDLLEAYWVERQRYIQEIRKIPEIRRRFYKELLIYALRRILWSFLFFPVFIAFWVPLVLSGFNPVILVQGLMPRLQEFLEAAPQTQAANIEMLVVAWLSIGFAFAVFDLILTPFRSPYTYEADVHMRVWEELQRERQAPLAKTP
;
A
#
# COMPACT_ATOMS: atom_id res chain seq x y z
N MET A 1 20.48 -29.29 -0.42
CA MET A 1 20.46 -28.74 0.94
C MET A 1 19.84 -29.82 1.77
N ASP A 2 20.57 -30.36 2.73
CA ASP A 2 20.08 -31.47 3.55
C ASP A 2 18.80 -31.03 4.27
N ASP A 3 17.77 -31.89 4.30
CA ASP A 3 16.47 -31.55 4.89
C ASP A 3 16.62 -31.05 6.34
N ASP A 4 17.59 -31.61 7.09
CA ASP A 4 17.95 -31.18 8.46
C ASP A 4 18.43 -29.71 8.55
N LEU A 5 19.15 -29.20 7.54
CA LEU A 5 19.61 -27.81 7.51
C LEU A 5 18.45 -26.86 7.20
N LEU A 6 17.49 -27.32 6.40
CA LEU A 6 16.31 -26.56 6.03
C LEU A 6 15.36 -26.45 7.24
N GLU A 7 15.20 -27.54 7.99
CA GLU A 7 14.48 -27.53 9.28
C GLU A 7 15.15 -26.60 10.30
N ALA A 8 16.47 -26.73 10.49
CA ALA A 8 17.23 -25.88 11.41
C ALA A 8 17.11 -24.38 11.04
N TYR A 9 17.14 -24.06 9.75
CA TYR A 9 16.94 -22.70 9.24
C TYR A 9 15.57 -22.14 9.64
N TRP A 10 14.50 -22.90 9.43
CA TRP A 10 13.14 -22.45 9.77
C TRP A 10 12.93 -22.29 11.27
N VAL A 11 13.47 -23.20 12.08
CA VAL A 11 13.41 -23.13 13.54
C VAL A 11 14.12 -21.87 14.05
N GLU A 12 15.34 -21.59 13.56
CA GLU A 12 16.11 -20.42 13.97
C GLU A 12 15.40 -19.12 13.56
N ARG A 13 14.89 -19.06 12.33
CA ARG A 13 14.12 -17.89 11.85
C ARG A 13 12.90 -17.61 12.72
N GLN A 14 12.13 -18.65 13.08
CA GLN A 14 10.97 -18.50 13.95
C GLN A 14 11.36 -18.04 15.37
N ARG A 15 12.42 -18.62 15.93
CA ARG A 15 12.96 -18.23 17.24
C ARG A 15 13.38 -16.76 17.24
N TYR A 16 14.16 -16.34 16.25
CA TYR A 16 14.60 -14.96 16.13
C TYR A 16 13.42 -13.98 16.00
N ILE A 17 12.41 -14.31 15.18
CA ILE A 17 11.19 -13.51 15.06
C ILE A 17 10.46 -13.36 16.41
N GLN A 18 10.40 -14.42 17.21
CA GLN A 18 9.78 -14.36 18.54
C GLN A 18 10.59 -13.50 19.52
N GLU A 19 11.91 -13.48 19.41
CA GLU A 19 12.80 -12.65 20.22
C GLU A 19 12.67 -11.17 19.84
N ILE A 20 12.77 -10.81 18.56
CA ILE A 20 12.63 -9.41 18.10
C ILE A 20 11.24 -8.84 18.38
N ARG A 21 10.20 -9.68 18.37
CA ARG A 21 8.83 -9.28 18.73
C ARG A 21 8.70 -8.80 20.17
N LYS A 22 9.63 -9.17 21.07
CA LYS A 22 9.62 -8.69 22.48
C LYS A 22 10.21 -7.28 22.59
N ILE A 23 10.96 -6.82 21.58
CA ILE A 23 11.62 -5.51 21.59
C ILE A 23 10.58 -4.41 21.29
N PRO A 24 10.38 -3.43 22.20
CA PRO A 24 9.38 -2.38 22.02
C PRO A 24 9.73 -1.40 20.89
N GLU A 25 11.01 -1.19 20.60
CA GLU A 25 11.47 -0.31 19.52
C GLU A 25 11.04 -0.79 18.14
N ILE A 26 11.18 -2.10 17.87
CA ILE A 26 10.78 -2.70 16.59
C ILE A 26 9.26 -2.63 16.40
N ARG A 27 8.48 -2.83 17.47
CA ARG A 27 7.02 -2.63 17.42
C ARG A 27 6.66 -1.19 17.05
N ARG A 28 7.29 -0.21 17.70
CA ARG A 28 7.04 1.21 17.42
C ARG A 28 7.40 1.56 15.98
N ARG A 29 8.52 1.04 15.48
CA ARG A 29 8.96 1.22 14.09
C ARG A 29 7.97 0.57 13.11
N PHE A 30 7.52 -0.64 13.40
CA PHE A 30 6.48 -1.32 12.61
C PHE A 30 5.21 -0.49 12.49
N TYR A 31 4.64 -0.02 13.60
CA TYR A 31 3.42 0.79 13.56
C TYR A 31 3.64 2.13 12.85
N LYS A 32 4.79 2.77 13.03
CA LYS A 32 5.13 4.01 12.34
C LYS A 32 5.21 3.80 10.83
N GLU A 33 5.93 2.78 10.39
CA GLU A 33 6.08 2.45 8.97
C GLU A 33 4.76 2.01 8.36
N LEU A 34 3.98 1.19 9.07
CA LEU A 34 2.64 0.78 8.64
C LEU A 34 1.69 1.97 8.51
N LEU A 35 1.71 2.88 9.48
CA LEU A 35 0.85 4.06 9.48
C LEU A 35 1.24 5.04 8.35
N ILE A 36 2.54 5.29 8.14
CA ILE A 36 3.02 6.11 7.02
C ILE A 36 2.67 5.45 5.69
N TYR A 37 2.86 4.13 5.59
CA TYR A 37 2.50 3.35 4.41
C TYR A 37 1.00 3.47 4.10
N ALA A 38 0.15 3.17 5.08
CA ALA A 38 -1.31 3.22 4.94
C ALA A 38 -1.80 4.64 4.67
N LEU A 39 -1.32 5.66 5.38
CA LEU A 39 -1.69 7.06 5.14
C LEU A 39 -1.34 7.49 3.72
N ARG A 40 -0.13 7.21 3.26
CA ARG A 40 0.27 7.52 1.88
C ARG A 40 -0.67 6.83 0.89
N ARG A 41 -0.94 5.54 1.09
CA ARG A 41 -1.80 4.74 0.21
C ARG A 41 -3.23 5.29 0.16
N ILE A 42 -3.81 5.59 1.32
CA ILE A 42 -5.16 6.14 1.47
C ILE A 42 -5.22 7.54 0.85
N LEU A 43 -4.24 8.41 1.14
CA LEU A 43 -4.19 9.75 0.56
C LEU A 43 -4.13 9.69 -0.97
N TRP A 44 -3.31 8.82 -1.55
CA TRP A 44 -3.28 8.64 -3.01
C TRP A 44 -4.61 8.07 -3.54
N SER A 45 -5.15 7.05 -2.87
CA SER A 45 -6.38 6.37 -3.29
C SER A 45 -7.59 7.30 -3.27
N PHE A 46 -7.72 8.15 -2.24
CA PHE A 46 -8.87 9.02 -2.05
C PHE A 46 -8.68 10.44 -2.57
N LEU A 47 -7.46 10.94 -2.77
CA LEU A 47 -7.27 12.29 -3.33
C LEU A 47 -6.96 12.23 -4.83
N PHE A 48 -6.00 11.41 -5.25
CA PHE A 48 -5.52 11.45 -6.62
C PHE A 48 -6.50 10.78 -7.59
N PHE A 49 -6.88 9.52 -7.36
CA PHE A 49 -7.67 8.78 -8.35
C PHE A 49 -9.07 9.36 -8.58
N PRO A 50 -9.85 9.74 -7.54
CA PRO A 50 -11.17 10.36 -7.75
C PRO A 50 -11.08 11.68 -8.50
N VAL A 51 -10.13 12.57 -8.14
CA VAL A 51 -9.89 13.84 -8.85
C VAL A 51 -9.45 13.58 -10.29
N PHE A 52 -8.48 12.69 -10.46
CA PHE A 52 -7.94 12.36 -11.76
C PHE A 52 -9.03 11.83 -12.69
N ILE A 53 -9.86 10.89 -12.23
CA ILE A 53 -10.97 10.35 -13.02
C ILE A 53 -12.04 11.42 -13.31
N ALA A 54 -12.40 12.22 -12.30
CA ALA A 54 -13.39 13.29 -12.44
C ALA A 54 -12.97 14.33 -13.49
N PHE A 55 -11.67 14.55 -13.68
CA PHE A 55 -11.15 15.43 -14.72
C PHE A 55 -10.89 14.71 -16.05
N TRP A 56 -10.24 13.54 -16.00
CA TRP A 56 -9.75 12.81 -17.16
C TRP A 56 -10.88 12.24 -18.01
N VAL A 57 -11.92 11.65 -17.39
CA VAL A 57 -13.04 11.05 -18.14
C VAL A 57 -13.76 12.11 -18.97
N PRO A 58 -14.19 13.26 -18.41
CA PRO A 58 -14.78 14.32 -19.23
C PRO A 58 -13.85 14.86 -20.31
N LEU A 59 -12.55 14.98 -20.03
CA LEU A 59 -11.57 15.48 -20.99
C LEU A 59 -11.41 14.55 -22.19
N VAL A 60 -11.37 13.24 -21.96
CA VAL A 60 -11.31 12.24 -23.04
C VAL A 60 -12.60 12.28 -23.86
N LEU A 61 -13.77 12.38 -23.20
CA LEU A 61 -15.07 12.48 -23.89
C LEU A 61 -15.22 13.78 -24.68
N SER A 62 -14.52 14.86 -24.30
CA SER A 62 -14.48 16.11 -25.06
C SER A 62 -13.42 16.12 -26.18
N GLY A 63 -12.82 14.97 -26.49
CA GLY A 63 -11.76 14.87 -27.50
C GLY A 63 -10.50 15.65 -27.13
N PHE A 64 -10.18 15.72 -25.84
CA PHE A 64 -9.10 16.54 -25.27
C PHE A 64 -9.24 18.04 -25.53
N ASN A 65 -10.46 18.52 -25.80
CA ASN A 65 -10.74 19.94 -25.94
C ASN A 65 -11.23 20.51 -24.59
N PRO A 66 -10.40 21.31 -23.88
CA PRO A 66 -10.79 21.89 -22.59
C PRO A 66 -11.89 22.95 -22.73
N VAL A 67 -11.99 23.62 -23.89
CA VAL A 67 -13.03 24.63 -24.12
C VAL A 67 -14.41 23.99 -24.16
N ILE A 68 -14.55 22.88 -24.88
CA ILE A 68 -15.80 22.11 -24.96
C ILE A 68 -16.18 21.58 -23.56
N LEU A 69 -15.19 21.08 -22.81
CA LEU A 69 -15.39 20.62 -21.44
C LEU A 69 -15.94 21.75 -20.54
N VAL A 70 -15.33 22.93 -20.57
CA VAL A 70 -15.78 24.08 -19.76
C VAL A 70 -17.16 24.55 -20.20
N GLN A 71 -17.43 24.63 -21.51
CA GLN A 71 -18.74 24.99 -22.06
C GLN A 71 -19.84 24.02 -21.60
N GLY A 72 -19.53 22.74 -21.43
CA GLY A 72 -20.47 21.75 -20.89
C GLY A 72 -20.62 21.79 -19.36
N LEU A 73 -19.57 22.18 -18.62
CA LEU A 73 -19.59 22.22 -17.16
C LEU A 73 -20.19 23.51 -16.60
N MET A 74 -19.98 24.65 -17.25
CA MET A 74 -20.41 25.96 -16.74
C MET A 74 -21.92 26.04 -16.50
N PRO A 75 -22.78 25.61 -17.45
CA PRO A 75 -24.23 25.61 -17.24
C PRO A 75 -24.63 24.70 -16.06
N ARG A 76 -24.02 23.53 -15.93
CA ARG A 76 -24.32 22.58 -14.83
C ARG A 76 -23.95 23.16 -13.46
N LEU A 77 -22.88 23.94 -13.38
CA LEU A 77 -22.49 24.63 -12.16
C LEU A 77 -23.46 25.75 -11.80
N GLN A 78 -23.96 26.49 -12.80
CA GLN A 78 -25.01 27.50 -12.59
C GLN A 78 -26.31 26.85 -12.12
N GLU A 79 -26.75 25.79 -12.80
CA GLU A 79 -27.92 24.98 -12.40
C GLU A 79 -27.79 24.47 -10.97
N PHE A 80 -26.59 24.02 -10.57
CA PHE A 80 -26.33 23.58 -9.19
C PHE A 80 -26.45 24.73 -8.18
N LEU A 81 -25.88 25.90 -8.47
CA LEU A 81 -25.95 27.07 -7.59
C LEU A 81 -27.37 27.61 -7.44
N GLU A 82 -28.16 27.54 -8.50
CA GLU A 82 -29.55 28.01 -8.54
C GLU A 82 -30.53 26.94 -8.01
N ALA A 83 -30.10 25.70 -7.82
CA ALA A 83 -30.95 24.61 -7.37
C ALA A 83 -31.44 24.82 -5.92
N ALA A 84 -32.61 24.23 -5.61
CA ALA A 84 -33.12 24.21 -4.25
C ALA A 84 -32.16 23.47 -3.28
N PRO A 85 -32.12 23.83 -1.99
CA PRO A 85 -31.21 23.22 -1.02
C PRO A 85 -31.29 21.68 -0.95
N GLN A 86 -32.49 21.13 -1.12
CA GLN A 86 -32.70 19.68 -1.12
C GLN A 86 -32.02 18.99 -2.30
N THR A 87 -32.11 19.58 -3.50
CA THR A 87 -31.45 19.06 -4.70
C THR A 87 -29.92 19.22 -4.61
N GLN A 88 -29.44 20.34 -4.05
CA GLN A 88 -28.01 20.52 -3.81
C GLN A 88 -27.46 19.46 -2.85
N ALA A 89 -28.16 19.17 -1.76
CA ALA A 89 -27.76 18.14 -0.79
C ALA A 89 -27.67 16.75 -1.46
N ALA A 90 -28.67 16.37 -2.25
CA ALA A 90 -28.66 15.11 -2.99
C ALA A 90 -27.49 15.03 -4.00
N ASN A 91 -27.17 16.13 -4.69
CA ASN A 91 -26.04 16.18 -5.62
C ASN A 91 -24.69 16.04 -4.90
N ILE A 92 -24.52 16.71 -3.76
CA ILE A 92 -23.30 16.59 -2.93
C ILE A 92 -23.17 15.16 -2.38
N GLU A 93 -24.26 14.58 -1.89
CA GLU A 93 -24.28 13.20 -1.40
C GLU A 93 -23.84 12.23 -2.50
N MET A 94 -24.41 12.36 -3.69
CA MET A 94 -24.01 11.55 -4.84
C MET A 94 -22.53 11.71 -5.18
N LEU A 95 -22.00 12.94 -5.16
CA LEU A 95 -20.58 13.20 -5.40
C LEU A 95 -19.69 12.56 -4.33
N VAL A 96 -20.05 12.68 -3.06
CA VAL A 96 -19.31 12.07 -1.94
C VAL A 96 -19.33 10.55 -2.04
N VAL A 97 -20.49 9.95 -2.32
CA VAL A 97 -20.62 8.50 -2.49
C VAL A 97 -19.79 8.01 -3.67
N ALA A 98 -19.86 8.70 -4.82
CA ALA A 98 -19.05 8.35 -5.99
C ALA A 98 -17.55 8.46 -5.69
N TRP A 99 -17.14 9.54 -5.01
CA TRP A 99 -15.77 9.79 -4.61
C TRP A 99 -15.23 8.69 -3.68
N LEU A 100 -15.99 8.35 -2.64
CA LEU A 100 -15.64 7.27 -1.70
C LEU A 100 -15.62 5.91 -2.39
N SER A 101 -16.55 5.65 -3.31
CA SER A 101 -16.62 4.38 -4.05
C SER A 101 -15.39 4.17 -4.92
N ILE A 102 -15.03 5.19 -5.71
CA ILE A 102 -13.82 5.16 -6.54
C ILE A 102 -12.59 5.03 -5.64
N GLY A 103 -12.48 5.87 -4.61
CA GLY A 103 -11.33 5.84 -3.70
C GLY A 103 -11.15 4.51 -3.00
N PHE A 104 -12.24 3.87 -2.57
CA PHE A 104 -12.21 2.56 -1.93
C PHE A 104 -11.82 1.46 -2.92
N ALA A 105 -12.36 1.46 -4.14
CA ALA A 105 -11.98 0.51 -5.17
C ALA A 105 -10.46 0.55 -5.42
N PHE A 106 -9.90 1.74 -5.62
CA PHE A 106 -8.46 1.89 -5.79
C PHE A 106 -7.68 1.52 -4.54
N ALA A 107 -8.13 1.89 -3.33
CA ALA A 107 -7.44 1.52 -2.10
C ALA A 107 -7.31 -0.01 -1.93
N VAL A 108 -8.36 -0.77 -2.27
CA VAL A 108 -8.33 -2.23 -2.23
C VAL A 108 -7.36 -2.78 -3.27
N PHE A 109 -7.43 -2.31 -4.51
CA PHE A 109 -6.49 -2.73 -5.57
C PHE A 109 -5.03 -2.41 -5.21
N ASP A 110 -4.78 -1.21 -4.69
CA ASP A 110 -3.45 -0.71 -4.35
C ASP A 110 -2.84 -1.47 -3.16
N LEU A 111 -3.69 -1.97 -2.25
CA LEU A 111 -3.31 -2.87 -1.15
C LEU A 111 -2.96 -4.28 -1.65
N ILE A 112 -3.73 -4.81 -2.61
CA ILE A 112 -3.49 -6.14 -3.20
C ILE A 112 -2.20 -6.14 -4.02
N LEU A 113 -1.98 -5.10 -4.85
CA LEU A 113 -0.83 -5.03 -5.76
C LEU A 113 0.49 -4.72 -5.06
N THR A 114 0.46 -4.04 -3.91
CA THR A 114 1.66 -3.70 -3.16
C THR A 114 1.51 -4.15 -1.72
N PRO A 115 1.94 -5.37 -1.39
CA PRO A 115 1.93 -5.84 -0.02
C PRO A 115 2.95 -5.05 0.81
N PHE A 116 2.56 -4.69 2.03
CA PHE A 116 3.46 -4.04 2.99
C PHE A 116 4.61 -4.98 3.38
N ARG A 117 5.86 -4.55 3.17
CA ARG A 117 7.04 -5.26 3.67
C ARG A 117 7.27 -4.88 5.12
N SER A 118 7.17 -5.86 6.01
CA SER A 118 7.35 -5.61 7.43
C SER A 118 8.83 -5.39 7.79
N PRO A 119 9.14 -4.49 8.73
CA PRO A 119 10.51 -4.39 9.28
C PRO A 119 10.99 -5.67 9.95
N TYR A 120 10.09 -6.50 10.49
CA TYR A 120 10.43 -7.81 11.08
C TYR A 120 11.04 -8.78 10.06
N THR A 121 10.48 -8.81 8.84
CA THR A 121 11.01 -9.66 7.77
C THR A 121 12.41 -9.21 7.35
N TYR A 122 12.67 -7.90 7.33
CA TYR A 122 13.99 -7.37 7.00
C TYR A 122 15.05 -7.78 8.04
N GLU A 123 14.77 -7.61 9.32
CA GLU A 123 15.73 -7.99 10.39
C GLU A 123 15.97 -9.49 10.44
N ALA A 124 14.92 -10.31 10.27
CA ALA A 124 15.06 -11.75 10.18
C ALA A 124 15.93 -12.17 8.99
N ASP A 125 15.74 -11.57 7.81
CA ASP A 125 16.52 -11.90 6.62
C ASP A 125 18.00 -11.50 6.76
N VAL A 126 18.31 -10.40 7.47
CA VAL A 126 19.70 -10.03 7.78
C VAL A 126 20.33 -11.04 8.75
N HIS A 127 19.62 -11.41 9.82
CA HIS A 127 20.10 -12.42 10.78
C HIS A 127 20.37 -13.77 10.11
N MET A 128 19.46 -14.22 9.24
CA MET A 128 19.61 -15.51 8.57
C MET A 128 20.82 -15.55 7.62
N ARG A 129 21.18 -14.44 6.95
CA ARG A 129 22.40 -14.40 6.13
C ARG A 129 23.67 -14.64 6.96
N VAL A 130 23.76 -14.01 8.12
CA VAL A 130 24.90 -14.20 9.04
C VAL A 130 24.93 -15.64 9.56
N TRP A 131 23.77 -16.22 9.88
CA TRP A 131 23.67 -17.61 10.31
C TRP A 131 24.11 -18.59 9.21
N GLU A 132 23.72 -18.37 7.96
CA GLU A 132 24.14 -19.17 6.80
C GLU A 132 25.66 -19.12 6.60
N GLU A 133 26.27 -17.94 6.73
CA GLU A 133 27.72 -17.75 6.65
C GLU A 133 28.46 -18.56 7.73
N LEU A 134 27.99 -18.48 8.98
CA LEU A 134 28.56 -19.25 10.09
C LEU A 134 28.43 -20.77 9.90
N GLN A 135 27.32 -21.26 9.36
CA GLN A 135 27.15 -22.68 9.07
C GLN A 135 28.06 -23.14 7.93
N ARG A 136 28.20 -22.32 6.88
CA ARG A 136 29.11 -22.59 5.77
C ARG A 136 30.57 -22.64 6.24
N GLU A 137 30.99 -21.74 7.12
CA GLU A 137 32.31 -21.76 7.75
C GLU A 137 32.52 -22.98 8.64
N ARG A 138 31.49 -23.42 9.37
CA ARG A 138 31.54 -24.61 10.24
C ARG A 138 31.60 -25.93 9.47
N GLN A 139 31.02 -25.98 8.25
CA GLN A 139 31.09 -27.14 7.35
C GLN A 139 32.40 -27.20 6.53
N ALA A 140 33.03 -26.05 6.26
CA ALA A 140 34.29 -25.96 5.51
C ALA A 140 35.48 -26.77 6.08
N PRO A 141 35.72 -26.91 7.41
CA PRO A 141 36.80 -27.72 7.95
C PRO A 141 36.55 -29.24 7.87
N LEU A 142 35.29 -29.69 7.72
CA LEU A 142 34.96 -31.13 7.67
C LEU A 142 35.20 -31.76 6.28
N ALA A 143 35.32 -30.94 5.22
CA ALA A 143 35.59 -31.40 3.86
C ALA A 143 37.10 -31.64 3.57
N LYS A 144 37.99 -31.37 4.55
CA LYS A 144 39.45 -31.44 4.40
C LYS A 144 40.13 -32.52 5.25
N THR A 145 39.38 -33.50 5.73
CA THR A 145 39.96 -34.67 6.40
C THR A 145 39.93 -35.85 5.42
N PRO A 146 41.09 -36.34 4.93
CA PRO A 146 41.18 -37.51 4.05
C PRO A 146 40.81 -38.82 4.74
#